data_AF-A0A2W1D531-F1
#
_entry.id   AF-A0A2W1D531-F1
#
_cell.length_a   1.000
_cell.length_b   1.000
_cell.length_c   1.000
_cell.angle_alpha   90.00
_cell.angle_beta   90.00
_cell.angle_gamma   90.00
#
_symmetry.space_group_name_H-M   'P 1'
#
loop_
_entity.id
_entity.type
_entity.pdbx_description
1 polymer ?
#
loop_
_entity_poly.entity_id
_entity_poly.type
_entity_poly.pdbx_seq_one_letter_code
_entity_poly.pdbx_strand_id
1 'polypeptide(L)' 'MSTKSVTMSNFGGAHAAGIFSDMTVDGPIIGTLVVIMDRARNLPNKRTMGKQDPYCAARLGKEAKKTRTDKRGGQTPKW' A
#
# COMPACT_ATOMS: atom_id res chain seq x y z
N MET A 1 13.77 -47.56 -19.08
CA MET A 1 13.40 -46.79 -17.86
C MET A 1 12.72 -45.52 -18.31
N SER A 2 11.40 -45.42 -18.08
CA SER A 2 10.56 -44.30 -18.54
C SER A 2 10.63 -43.16 -17.52
N THR A 3 11.16 -42.01 -17.94
CA THR A 3 11.19 -40.79 -17.15
C THR A 3 9.79 -40.14 -17.20
N LYS A 4 9.06 -40.22 -16.09
CA LYS A 4 7.78 -39.52 -15.93
C LYS A 4 8.02 -38.01 -15.99
N SER A 5 7.42 -37.35 -16.98
CA SER A 5 7.29 -35.89 -17.02
C SER A 5 6.41 -35.44 -15.84
N VAL A 6 6.97 -34.62 -14.96
CA VAL A 6 6.22 -33.98 -13.87
C VAL A 6 5.44 -32.82 -14.50
N THR A 7 4.13 -33.00 -14.64
CA THR A 7 3.20 -31.90 -14.94
C THR A 7 3.24 -30.92 -13.77
N MET A 8 3.95 -29.80 -13.94
CA MET A 8 3.93 -28.69 -12.99
C MET A 8 2.50 -28.13 -12.95
N SER A 9 1.89 -28.18 -11.77
CA SER A 9 0.57 -27.63 -11.49
C SER A 9 0.52 -26.15 -11.87
N ASN A 10 -0.45 -25.81 -12.72
CA ASN A 10 -0.83 -24.45 -13.07
C ASN A 10 -1.37 -23.74 -11.82
N PHE A 11 -0.47 -23.28 -10.96
CA PHE A 11 -0.82 -22.32 -9.94
C PHE A 11 -1.14 -21.02 -10.66
N GLY A 12 -2.43 -20.70 -10.76
CA GLY A 12 -2.93 -19.33 -10.86
C GLY A 12 -2.57 -18.57 -9.58
N GLY A 13 -1.26 -18.47 -9.32
CA GLY A 13 -0.65 -17.86 -8.18
C GLY A 13 -0.60 -16.36 -8.42
N ALA A 14 -1.06 -15.62 -7.42
CA ALA A 14 -0.96 -14.18 -7.30
C ALA A 14 0.26 -13.63 -8.05
N HIS A 15 0.05 -12.57 -8.84
CA HIS A 15 1.14 -11.76 -9.35
C HIS A 15 1.90 -11.15 -8.17
N ALA A 16 2.84 -11.91 -7.61
CA ALA A 16 3.94 -11.44 -6.80
C ALA A 16 5.03 -10.91 -7.75
N ALA A 17 4.63 -10.15 -8.78
CA ALA A 17 5.57 -9.39 -9.58
C ALA A 17 6.20 -8.37 -8.63
N GLY A 18 7.48 -8.62 -8.32
CA GLY A 18 8.17 -8.06 -7.18
C GLY A 18 8.37 -6.56 -7.28
N ILE A 19 7.37 -5.78 -6.92
CA ILE A 19 7.45 -4.40 -6.42
C ILE A 19 7.98 -3.36 -7.44
N PHE A 20 8.58 -3.78 -8.55
CA PHE A 20 8.64 -3.17 -9.89
C PHE A 20 9.10 -4.31 -10.77
N SER A 21 8.25 -4.83 -11.64
CA SER A 21 8.78 -5.72 -12.66
C SER A 21 9.48 -4.86 -13.72
N ASP A 22 10.48 -5.41 -14.39
CA ASP A 22 11.16 -4.74 -15.51
C ASP A 22 10.11 -4.10 -16.46
N MET A 23 10.45 -3.02 -17.14
CA MET A 23 9.55 -2.31 -18.07
C MET A 23 9.00 -3.21 -19.17
N THR A 24 9.63 -4.36 -19.39
CA THR A 24 9.14 -5.47 -20.21
C THR A 24 7.86 -6.14 -19.68
N VAL A 25 7.56 -6.04 -18.38
CA VAL A 25 6.42 -6.64 -17.68
C VAL A 25 5.43 -5.58 -17.15
N ASP A 26 5.93 -4.45 -16.62
CA ASP A 26 5.09 -3.37 -16.08
C ASP A 26 4.38 -2.56 -17.18
N GLY A 27 4.85 -2.66 -18.42
CA GLY A 27 4.30 -1.94 -19.56
C GLY A 27 4.67 -0.44 -19.56
N PRO A 28 4.23 0.32 -20.57
CA PRO A 28 4.48 1.75 -20.64
C PRO A 28 3.76 2.52 -19.51
N ILE A 29 4.25 3.72 -19.18
CA ILE A 29 3.58 4.61 -18.22
C ILE A 29 2.15 4.90 -18.71
N ILE A 30 1.16 4.43 -17.96
CA ILE A 30 -0.26 4.57 -18.31
C ILE A 30 -0.91 5.86 -17.80
N GLY A 31 -0.28 6.58 -16.86
CA GLY A 31 -0.80 7.83 -16.31
C GLY A 31 -0.26 8.18 -14.94
N THR A 32 -0.88 9.18 -14.29
CA THR A 32 -0.55 9.64 -12.93
C THR A 32 -1.70 9.35 -11.98
N LEU A 33 -1.42 8.60 -10.90
CA LEU A 33 -2.35 8.41 -9.79
C LEU A 33 -2.20 9.55 -8.78
N VAL A 34 -3.25 10.34 -8.59
CA VAL A 34 -3.32 11.38 -7.56
C VAL A 34 -4.21 10.89 -6.42
N VAL A 35 -3.64 10.80 -5.21
CA VAL A 35 -4.37 10.39 -4.00
C VAL A 35 -4.41 11.57 -3.03
N ILE A 36 -5.62 12.01 -2.68
CA ILE A 36 -5.86 13.09 -1.72
C ILE A 36 -6.45 12.49 -0.45
N MET A 37 -5.78 12.72 0.68
CA MET A 37 -6.28 12.35 2.01
C MET A 37 -6.93 13.58 2.62
N ASP A 38 -8.26 13.56 2.84
CA ASP A 38 -9.01 14.70 3.38
C ASP A 38 -9.18 14.61 4.91
N ARG A 39 -9.94 13.61 5.39
CA ARG A 39 -10.33 13.48 6.80
C ARG A 39 -10.48 12.05 7.25
N ALA A 40 -10.26 11.81 8.54
CA ALA A 40 -10.67 10.57 9.21
C ALA A 40 -11.67 10.85 10.34
N ARG A 41 -12.36 9.79 10.80
CA ARG A 41 -13.37 9.86 11.87
C ARG A 41 -13.34 8.57 12.67
N ASN A 42 -13.57 8.69 13.98
CA ASN A 42 -13.61 7.58 14.93
C ASN A 42 -12.33 6.73 14.95
N LEU A 43 -11.15 7.36 14.81
CA LEU A 43 -9.89 6.63 14.95
C LEU A 43 -9.75 6.10 16.39
N PRO A 44 -9.37 4.84 16.59
CA PRO A 44 -9.13 4.30 17.92
C PRO A 44 -8.15 5.18 18.68
N ASN A 45 -8.49 5.57 19.91
CA ASN A 45 -7.54 6.30 20.75
C ASN A 45 -6.55 5.31 21.35
N LYS A 46 -5.29 5.38 20.91
CA LYS A 46 -4.20 4.51 21.41
C LYS A 46 -3.31 5.21 22.45
N ARG A 47 -3.49 6.51 22.71
CA ARG A 47 -2.70 7.24 23.72
C ARG A 47 -3.39 7.20 25.09
N THR A 48 -2.59 6.96 26.13
CA THR A 48 -3.03 7.01 27.53
C THR A 48 -3.35 8.43 28.00
N MET A 49 -2.56 9.43 27.58
CA MET A 49 -2.76 10.83 27.94
C MET A 49 -2.65 11.75 26.73
N GLY A 50 -3.56 12.73 26.64
CA GLY A 50 -3.61 13.70 25.56
C GLY A 50 -4.22 13.18 24.26
N LYS A 51 -4.16 14.01 23.22
CA LYS A 51 -4.63 13.66 21.87
C LYS A 51 -3.51 12.93 21.11
N GLN A 52 -3.89 11.96 20.27
CA GLN A 52 -2.96 11.31 19.34
C GLN A 52 -2.62 12.21 18.14
N ASP A 53 -1.49 11.89 17.50
CA ASP A 53 -0.91 12.62 16.37
C ASP A 53 -0.98 11.76 15.08
N PRO A 54 -2.15 11.66 14.43
CA PRO A 54 -2.36 10.77 13.28
C PRO A 54 -1.74 11.30 11.98
N TYR A 55 -1.42 10.36 11.08
CA TYR A 55 -0.98 10.61 9.70
C TYR A 55 -1.46 9.45 8.80
N CYS A 56 -1.51 9.68 7.49
CA CYS A 56 -1.80 8.65 6.50
C CYS A 56 -0.51 8.27 5.76
N ALA A 57 -0.35 6.98 5.48
CA ALA A 57 0.69 6.46 4.61
C ALA A 57 0.03 5.69 3.46
N ALA A 58 0.37 6.07 2.23
CA ALA A 58 -0.06 5.38 1.01
C ALA A 58 1.15 4.71 0.37
N ARG A 59 0.98 3.47 -0.10
CA ARG A 59 2.04 2.70 -0.74
C ARG A 59 1.54 2.08 -2.04
N LEU A 60 2.31 2.26 -3.10
CA LEU A 60 2.13 1.61 -4.39
C LEU A 60 3.48 1.01 -4.80
N GLY A 61 3.61 -0.32 -4.74
CA GLY A 61 4.90 -0.97 -4.97
C GLY A 61 5.99 -0.49 -4.00
N LYS A 62 7.12 0.03 -4.53
CA LYS A 62 8.23 0.58 -3.71
C LYS A 62 7.97 2.04 -3.33
N GLU A 63 7.04 2.72 -3.99
CA GLU A 63 6.71 4.10 -3.64
C GLU A 63 5.86 4.13 -2.39
N ALA A 64 6.38 4.79 -1.35
CA ALA A 64 5.65 5.09 -0.14
C ALA A 64 5.67 6.59 0.10
N LYS A 65 4.50 7.17 0.31
CA LYS A 65 4.33 8.60 0.64
C LYS A 65 3.50 8.72 1.91
N LYS A 66 3.80 9.75 2.70
CA LYS A 66 3.08 10.04 3.94
C LYS A 66 2.59 11.48 3.95
N THR A 67 1.42 11.69 4.56
CA THR A 67 0.92 13.04 4.83
C THR A 67 1.73 13.70 5.94
N ARG A 68 1.54 15.01 6.11
CA ARG A 68 1.98 15.69 7.34
C ARG A 68 1.21 15.12 8.52
N THR A 69 1.86 15.05 9.67
CA THR A 69 1.18 14.63 10.91
C THR A 69 0.23 15.73 11.37
N ASP A 70 -1.03 15.37 11.64
CA ASP A 70 -1.98 16.28 12.27
C ASP A 70 -1.74 16.27 13.79
N LYS A 71 -1.01 17.29 14.26
CA LYS A 71 -0.60 17.37 15.67
C LYS A 71 -1.82 17.56 16.56
N ARG A 72 -2.01 16.65 17.51
CA ARG A 72 -3.17 16.58 18.41
C ARG A 72 -4.49 16.44 17.64
N GLY A 73 -4.48 15.84 16.44
CA GLY A 73 -5.67 15.59 15.61
C GLY A 73 -6.69 14.63 16.25
N GLY A 74 -6.28 13.85 17.24
CA GLY A 74 -7.19 13.02 18.02
C GLY A 74 -7.87 11.94 17.18
N GLN A 75 -9.19 11.81 17.31
CA GLN A 75 -9.97 10.80 16.59
C GLN A 75 -10.55 11.29 15.25
N THR A 76 -10.38 12.57 14.93
CA THR A 76 -10.99 13.23 13.76
C THR A 76 -10.01 14.18 13.04
N PRO A 77 -8.86 13.66 12.55
CA PRO A 77 -7.85 14.49 11.90
C PRO A 77 -8.22 14.95 10.50
N LYS A 78 -7.52 15.99 10.02
CA LYS A 78 -7.63 16.56 8.66
C LYS A 78 -6.24 16.83 8.05
N TRP A 79 -6.09 16.66 6.73
CA TRP A 79 -4.82 16.82 6.00
C TRP A 79 -4.93 17.70 4.77
#